data_AF-A0A964U2P7-F1
#
_entry.id   AF-A0A964U2P7-F1
#
_cell.length_a   1.000
_cell.length_b   1.000
_cell.length_c   1.000
_cell.angle_alpha   90.00
_cell.angle_beta   90.00
_cell.angle_gamma   90.00
#
_symmetry.space_group_name_H-M   'P 1'
#
loop_
_entity.id
_entity.type
_entity.pdbx_description
1 polymer ?
#
loop_
_entity_poly.entity_id
_entity_poly.type
_entity_poly.pdbx_seq_one_letter_code
_entity_poly.pdbx_strand_id
1 'polypeptide(L)'
;MSKPSDNPADPFKKALSDTARTMADAREMTVTYSVDPPGISAEAMRLPQITRRMTRDEVLLARGTADSLALRHRYHDTGTHARYMPQGDMARELYQAMEDARCEAVGAR
;
A
#
# COMPACT_ATOMS: atom_id res chain seq x y z
N MET A 1 16.20 -11.36 29.78
CA MET A 1 16.04 -10.31 28.75
C MET A 1 16.16 -10.98 27.40
N SER A 2 15.05 -11.13 26.66
CA SER A 2 15.07 -11.76 25.33
C SER A 2 15.88 -10.87 24.41
N LYS A 3 16.95 -11.40 23.79
CA LYS A 3 17.68 -10.67 22.76
C LYS A 3 16.68 -10.28 21.67
N PRO A 4 16.65 -9.03 21.17
CA PRO A 4 15.86 -8.68 20.01
C PRO A 4 16.18 -9.68 18.91
N SER A 5 15.17 -10.28 18.29
CA SER A 5 15.40 -11.10 17.12
C SER A 5 16.06 -10.22 16.07
N ASP A 6 17.31 -10.51 15.73
CA ASP A 6 18.05 -9.78 14.71
C ASP A 6 17.51 -10.22 13.33
N ASN A 7 16.29 -9.79 13.02
CA ASN A 7 15.69 -10.02 11.73
C ASN A 7 16.16 -8.91 10.79
N PRO A 8 16.94 -9.24 9.76
CA PRO A 8 17.48 -8.24 8.84
C PRO A 8 16.37 -7.45 8.12
N ALA A 9 15.15 -7.99 8.05
CA ALA A 9 14.02 -7.31 7.44
C ALA A 9 13.40 -6.21 8.33
N ASP A 10 13.65 -6.18 9.64
CA ASP A 10 12.96 -5.25 10.55
C ASP A 10 13.30 -3.77 10.28
N PRO A 11 14.58 -3.39 10.03
CA PRO A 11 14.90 -2.03 9.61
C PRO A 11 14.21 -1.62 8.29
N PHE A 12 14.12 -2.55 7.34
CA PHE A 12 13.43 -2.32 6.07
C PHE A 12 11.92 -2.14 6.27
N LYS A 13 11.28 -3.02 7.04
CA LYS A 13 9.85 -2.92 7.39
C LYS A 13 9.55 -1.60 8.10
N LYS A 14 10.38 -1.19 9.05
CA LYS A 14 10.23 0.11 9.71
C LYS A 14 10.30 1.27 8.71
N ALA A 15 11.35 1.31 7.88
CA ALA A 15 11.55 2.37 6.89
C ALA A 15 10.41 2.43 5.87
N LEU A 16 9.95 1.27 5.39
CA LEU A 16 8.84 1.18 4.45
C LEU A 16 7.53 1.66 5.09
N SER A 17 7.28 1.31 6.34
CA SER A 17 6.09 1.75 7.08
C SER A 17 6.08 3.28 7.29
N ASP A 18 7.21 3.85 7.69
CA ASP A 18 7.36 5.30 7.90
C ASP A 18 7.17 6.08 6.57
N THR A 19 7.71 5.54 5.49
CA THR A 19 7.57 6.10 4.14
C THR A 19 6.11 6.03 3.67
N ALA A 20 5.46 4.88 3.81
CA ALA A 20 4.07 4.68 3.41
C ALA A 20 3.11 5.64 4.14
N ARG A 21 3.27 5.80 5.46
CA ARG A 21 2.51 6.78 6.26
C ARG A 21 2.67 8.22 5.75
N THR A 22 3.92 8.59 5.43
CA THR A 22 4.24 9.94 4.95
C THR A 22 3.64 10.18 3.57
N MET A 23 3.78 9.20 2.67
CA MET A 23 3.19 9.27 1.34
C MET A 23 1.67 9.36 1.39
N ALA A 24 1.03 8.59 2.26
CA ALA A 24 -0.42 8.59 2.45
C ALA A 24 -0.98 9.83 3.19
N ASP A 25 -0.11 10.68 3.75
CA ASP A 25 -0.47 11.79 4.64
C ASP A 25 -1.26 11.35 5.90
N ALA A 26 -0.91 10.17 6.43
CA ALA A 26 -1.63 9.55 7.55
C ALA A 26 -0.64 9.01 8.59
N ARG A 27 -0.23 9.91 9.51
CA ARG A 27 0.81 9.65 10.53
C ARG A 27 0.46 8.55 11.52
N GLU A 28 -0.81 8.43 11.89
CA GLU A 28 -1.27 7.45 12.88
C GLU A 28 -1.66 6.10 12.23
N MET A 29 -1.45 5.94 10.92
CA MET A 29 -1.82 4.71 10.22
C MET A 29 -0.97 3.53 10.70
N THR A 30 -1.65 2.47 11.11
CA THR A 30 -1.02 1.22 11.52
C THR A 30 -0.61 0.41 10.28
N VAL A 31 0.69 0.12 10.15
CA VAL A 31 1.21 -0.71 9.05
C VAL A 31 1.53 -2.10 9.60
N THR A 32 0.96 -3.12 8.97
CA THR A 32 1.14 -4.54 9.34
C THR A 32 1.70 -5.33 8.16
N TYR A 33 2.43 -6.40 8.45
CA TYR A 33 2.98 -7.30 7.45
C TYR A 33 2.39 -8.70 7.65
N SER A 34 1.68 -9.22 6.66
CA SER A 34 1.07 -10.55 6.74
C SER A 34 1.12 -11.31 5.41
N VAL A 35 0.73 -12.58 5.44
CA VAL A 35 0.60 -13.44 4.24
C VAL A 35 -0.77 -13.29 3.56
N ASP A 36 -1.70 -12.57 4.18
CA ASP A 36 -3.02 -12.33 3.63
C ASP A 36 -2.95 -11.32 2.48
N PRO A 37 -3.98 -11.26 1.61
CA PRO A 37 -4.03 -10.28 0.54
C PRO A 37 -3.79 -8.85 1.04
N PRO A 38 -2.94 -8.06 0.38
CA PRO A 38 -2.71 -6.67 0.79
C PRO A 38 -3.98 -5.84 0.74
N GLY A 39 -4.01 -4.77 1.53
CA GLY A 39 -5.16 -3.87 1.56
C GLY A 39 -4.95 -2.68 2.46
N ILE A 40 -5.86 -1.72 2.34
CA ILE A 40 -5.85 -0.49 3.13
C ILE A 40 -7.27 -0.15 3.60
N SER A 41 -7.37 0.31 4.83
CA SER A 41 -8.54 0.97 5.40
C SER A 41 -8.21 2.42 5.74
N ALA A 42 -9.12 3.13 6.41
CA ALA A 42 -8.86 4.49 6.87
C ALA A 42 -7.69 4.57 7.86
N GLU A 43 -7.47 3.52 8.66
CA GLU A 43 -6.57 3.54 9.83
C GLU A 43 -5.43 2.52 9.73
N ALA A 44 -5.53 1.54 8.83
CA ALA A 44 -4.57 0.45 8.75
C ALA A 44 -4.21 0.09 7.31
N MET A 45 -2.93 -0.24 7.10
CA MET A 45 -2.39 -0.77 5.86
C MET A 45 -1.77 -2.14 6.13
N ARG A 46 -2.13 -3.12 5.30
CA ARG A 46 -1.58 -4.46 5.34
C ARG A 46 -0.72 -4.70 4.10
N LEU A 47 0.55 -4.98 4.35
CA LEU A 47 1.58 -5.19 3.34
C LEU A 47 1.99 -6.66 3.25
N PRO A 48 2.49 -7.10 2.08
CA PRO A 48 3.07 -8.43 1.92
C PRO A 48 4.17 -8.71 2.95
N GLN A 49 4.17 -9.90 3.51
CA GLN A 49 5.20 -10.33 4.43
C GLN A 49 6.56 -10.45 3.72
N ILE A 50 7.60 -9.92 4.37
CA ILE A 50 8.99 -10.03 3.92
C ILE A 50 9.69 -11.01 4.86
N THR A 51 10.30 -12.04 4.28
CA THR A 51 11.02 -13.06 5.04
C THR A 51 12.40 -12.54 5.44
N ARG A 52 13.08 -13.29 6.30
CA ARG A 52 14.47 -13.00 6.69
C ARG A 52 15.44 -13.03 5.49
N ARG A 53 15.06 -13.67 4.38
CA ARG A 53 15.91 -13.76 3.18
C ARG A 53 15.95 -12.44 2.41
N MET A 54 14.92 -11.60 2.55
CA MET A 54 14.79 -10.31 1.86
C MET A 54 15.14 -10.43 0.38
N THR A 55 14.52 -11.39 -0.31
CA THR A 55 14.81 -11.56 -1.73
C THR A 55 14.39 -10.29 -2.47
N ARG A 56 15.03 -10.03 -3.61
CA ARG A 56 14.70 -8.85 -4.43
C ARG A 56 13.21 -8.77 -4.74
N ASP A 57 12.59 -9.91 -5.04
CA ASP A 57 11.18 -9.97 -5.40
C ASP A 57 10.26 -9.67 -4.20
N GLU A 58 10.58 -10.17 -3.00
CA GLU A 58 9.85 -9.84 -1.78
C GLU A 58 9.92 -8.34 -1.47
N VAL A 59 11.11 -7.76 -1.58
CA VAL A 59 11.35 -6.33 -1.31
C VAL A 59 10.61 -5.45 -2.33
N LEU A 60 10.69 -5.79 -3.62
CA LEU A 60 10.01 -5.05 -4.67
C LEU A 60 8.49 -5.17 -4.58
N LEU A 61 7.97 -6.37 -4.29
CA LEU A 61 6.54 -6.58 -4.11
C LEU A 61 6.02 -5.76 -2.93
N ALA A 62 6.65 -5.88 -1.76
CA ALA A 62 6.21 -5.14 -0.58
C ALA A 62 6.27 -3.62 -0.78
N ARG A 63 7.32 -3.12 -1.43
CA ARG A 63 7.45 -1.69 -1.74
C ARG A 63 6.39 -1.22 -2.74
N GLY A 64 6.26 -1.90 -3.88
CA GLY A 64 5.30 -1.51 -4.91
C GLY A 64 3.86 -1.51 -4.38
N THR A 65 3.51 -2.51 -3.56
CA THR A 65 2.21 -2.53 -2.88
C THR A 65 2.04 -1.37 -1.90
N ALA A 66 3.07 -1.06 -1.10
CA ALA A 66 2.99 0.06 -0.15
C ALA A 66 2.82 1.40 -0.85
N ASP A 67 3.60 1.66 -1.90
CA ASP A 67 3.56 2.90 -2.67
C ASP A 67 2.18 3.06 -3.34
N SER A 68 1.67 2.02 -4.01
CA SER A 68 0.35 2.04 -4.66
C SER A 68 -0.79 2.28 -3.67
N LEU A 69 -0.82 1.55 -2.54
CA LEU A 69 -1.83 1.73 -1.50
C LEU A 69 -1.78 3.12 -0.85
N ALA A 70 -0.58 3.63 -0.57
CA ALA A 70 -0.41 4.96 0.02
C ALA A 70 -0.88 6.08 -0.91
N LEU A 71 -0.51 6.01 -2.20
CA LEU A 71 -0.92 6.98 -3.20
C LEU A 71 -2.42 6.93 -3.46
N ARG A 72 -3.00 5.73 -3.53
CA ARG A 72 -4.45 5.56 -3.61
C ARG A 72 -5.14 6.19 -2.41
N HIS A 73 -4.70 5.91 -1.18
CA HIS A 73 -5.30 6.51 0.02
C HIS A 73 -5.27 8.04 -0.01
N ARG A 74 -4.17 8.63 -0.46
CA ARG A 74 -4.00 10.09 -0.50
C ARG A 74 -4.83 10.79 -1.57
N TYR A 75 -4.93 10.19 -2.77
CA TYR A 75 -5.44 10.87 -3.95
C TYR A 75 -6.78 10.35 -4.45
N HIS A 76 -7.29 9.25 -3.90
CA HIS A 76 -8.59 8.71 -4.24
C HIS A 76 -9.71 9.39 -3.44
N ASP A 77 -10.73 9.89 -4.13
CA ASP A 77 -11.95 10.41 -3.51
C ASP A 77 -13.10 9.41 -3.75
N THR A 78 -13.53 8.74 -2.67
CA THR A 78 -14.53 7.66 -2.74
C THR A 78 -15.89 8.15 -3.23
N GLY A 79 -16.30 9.37 -2.86
CA GLY A 79 -17.59 9.94 -3.25
C GLY A 79 -17.66 10.28 -4.73
N THR A 80 -16.61 10.89 -5.27
CA THR A 80 -16.47 11.23 -6.69
C THR A 80 -16.37 9.97 -7.53
N HIS A 81 -15.54 9.01 -7.12
CA HIS A 81 -15.42 7.73 -7.81
C HIS A 81 -16.75 6.98 -7.87
N ALA A 82 -17.50 6.92 -6.76
CA ALA A 82 -18.81 6.28 -6.74
C ALA A 82 -19.83 7.02 -7.63
N ARG A 83 -19.80 8.35 -7.66
CA ARG A 83 -20.71 9.18 -8.47
C ARG A 83 -20.56 8.93 -9.97
N TYR A 84 -19.33 8.71 -10.44
CA TYR A 84 -19.02 8.54 -11.87
C TYR A 84 -18.79 7.08 -12.28
N MET A 85 -18.94 6.13 -11.37
CA MET A 85 -18.79 4.70 -11.63
C MET A 85 -19.75 4.26 -12.76
N PRO A 86 -19.24 3.67 -13.85
CA PRO A 86 -20.08 3.19 -14.94
C PRO A 86 -20.88 1.93 -14.55
N GLN A 87 -21.89 1.60 -15.35
CA GLN A 87 -22.65 0.35 -15.22
C GLN A 87 -22.02 -0.76 -16.07
N GLY A 88 -22.17 -2.00 -15.60
CA GLY A 88 -21.59 -3.19 -16.22
C GLY A 88 -20.20 -3.53 -15.68
N ASP A 89 -19.95 -4.81 -15.46
CA ASP A 89 -18.78 -5.29 -14.71
C ASP A 89 -17.46 -4.90 -15.39
N MET A 90 -17.33 -5.15 -16.69
CA MET A 90 -16.14 -4.78 -17.47
C MET A 90 -15.85 -3.27 -17.42
N ALA A 91 -16.89 -2.44 -17.49
CA ALA A 91 -16.70 -0.99 -17.44
C ALA A 91 -16.22 -0.54 -16.05
N ARG A 92 -16.72 -1.17 -14.98
CA ARG A 92 -16.28 -0.91 -13.60
C ARG A 92 -14.83 -1.34 -13.39
N GLU A 93 -14.44 -2.50 -13.88
CA GLU A 93 -13.06 -2.99 -13.79
C GLU A 93 -12.08 -2.04 -14.50
N LEU A 94 -12.42 -1.61 -15.71
CA LEU A 94 -11.62 -0.62 -16.46
C LEU A 94 -11.56 0.72 -15.72
N TYR A 95 -12.68 1.19 -15.17
CA TYR A 95 -12.73 2.44 -14.42
C TYR A 95 -11.86 2.40 -13.16
N GLN A 96 -11.93 1.30 -12.40
CA GLN A 96 -11.10 1.06 -11.23
C GLN A 96 -9.61 1.01 -11.58
N ALA A 97 -9.24 0.28 -12.64
CA ALA A 97 -7.85 0.21 -13.10
C ALA A 97 -7.31 1.59 -13.55
N MET A 98 -8.13 2.39 -14.22
CA MET A 98 -7.76 3.77 -14.60
C MET A 98 -7.59 4.67 -13.37
N GLU A 99 -8.43 4.50 -12.34
CA GLU A 99 -8.32 5.27 -11.11
C GLU A 99 -7.05 4.92 -10.33
N ASP A 100 -6.67 3.65 -10.27
CA ASP A 100 -5.40 3.22 -9.69
C ASP A 100 -4.21 3.85 -10.45
N ALA A 101 -4.22 3.77 -11.78
CA ALA A 101 -3.19 4.38 -12.61
C ALA A 101 -3.12 5.91 -12.45
N ARG A 102 -4.26 6.59 -12.27
CA ARG A 102 -4.32 8.04 -12.01
C ARG A 102 -3.65 8.39 -10.68
N CYS A 103 -3.95 7.66 -9.61
CA CYS A 103 -3.37 7.89 -8.29
C CYS A 103 -1.84 7.72 -8.32
N GLU A 104 -1.37 6.67 -8.99
CA GLU A 104 0.06 6.41 -9.16
C GLU A 104 0.76 7.48 -10.00
N ALA A 105 0.16 7.91 -11.12
CA ALA A 105 0.70 8.94 -11.99
C ALA A 105 0.80 10.32 -11.31
N VAL A 106 -0.15 10.66 -10.43
CA VAL A 106 -0.10 11.91 -9.64
C VAL A 106 1.04 11.86 -8.62
N GLY A 107 1.27 10.71 -7.98
CA GLY A 107 2.35 10.51 -7.01
C GLY A 107 3.76 10.48 -7.60
N ALA A 108 3.90 10.26 -8.91
CA ALA A 108 5.18 10.19 -9.61
C ALA A 108 5.74 11.56 -10.07
N ARG A 109 5.02 12.66 -9.80
CA ARG A 109 5.45 14.03 -10.10
C ARG A 109 6.31 14.61 -8.99
#